data_AF-A0A355BCP9-F1
#
_entry.id   AF-A0A355BCP9-F1
#
_cell.length_a   1.000
_cell.length_b   1.000
_cell.length_c   1.000
_cell.angle_alpha   90.00
_cell.angle_beta   90.00
_cell.angle_gamma   90.00
#
_symmetry.space_group_name_H-M   'P 1'
#
loop_
_entity.id
_entity.type
_entity.pdbx_description
1 polymer ?
#
loop_
_entity_poly.entity_id
_entity_poly.type
_entity_poly.pdbx_seq_one_letter_code
_entity_poly.pdbx_strand_id
1 'polypeptide(L)'
;MKNLDYYLKGFGFENQNDFSQSCFKLLYIKNAELVFLLTSISGTIRYYFEQSIGVDVIVYIAFTFLIIAETQTGIKASIRVKNKRFKSRPFGRMFLKLFTYTTLLFILNSFASRVKLPKVLGFDINPFEWLYFVVFAGIIFQLVISWLENLSVLGYSEAKGLLGIILRKYNKWFEFDGTKNAENE
;
A
#
# COMPACT_ATOMS: atom_id res chain seq x y z
N MET A 1 -23.88 -40.20 -19.65
CA MET A 1 -22.55 -40.15 -20.32
C MET A 1 -22.61 -40.73 -21.73
N LYS A 2 -23.04 -41.98 -21.95
CA LYS A 2 -23.09 -42.62 -23.29
C LYS A 2 -23.88 -41.88 -24.39
N ASN A 3 -24.97 -41.19 -24.03
CA ASN A 3 -25.78 -40.45 -25.02
C ASN A 3 -25.08 -39.19 -25.54
N LEU A 4 -24.24 -38.55 -24.71
CA LEU A 4 -23.54 -37.32 -25.09
C LEU A 4 -22.39 -37.63 -26.07
N ASP A 5 -21.65 -38.71 -25.79
CA ASP A 5 -20.57 -39.18 -26.67
C ASP A 5 -21.08 -39.59 -28.05
N TYR A 6 -22.32 -40.10 -28.15
CA TYR A 6 -22.94 -40.44 -29.43
C TYR A 6 -23.20 -39.21 -30.31
N TYR A 7 -23.70 -38.12 -29.73
CA TYR A 7 -23.89 -36.86 -30.47
C TYR A 7 -22.55 -36.23 -30.85
N LEU A 8 -21.56 -36.26 -29.96
CA LEU A 8 -20.23 -35.69 -30.21
C LEU A 8 -19.49 -36.42 -31.33
N LYS A 9 -19.66 -37.74 -31.45
CA LYS A 9 -19.16 -38.52 -32.60
C LYS A 9 -19.76 -38.07 -33.93
N GLY A 10 -21.02 -37.63 -33.93
CA GLY A 10 -21.66 -37.04 -35.12
C GLY A 10 -20.98 -35.75 -35.61
N PHE A 11 -20.27 -35.05 -34.73
CA PHE A 11 -19.48 -33.85 -35.05
C PHE A 11 -17.98 -34.13 -35.24
N GLY A 12 -17.57 -35.41 -35.22
CA GLY A 12 -16.17 -35.81 -35.42
C GLY A 12 -15.31 -35.84 -34.16
N PHE A 13 -15.89 -35.72 -32.95
CA PHE A 13 -15.16 -35.83 -31.69
C PHE A 13 -15.31 -37.25 -31.11
N GLU A 14 -14.22 -37.83 -30.62
CA GLU A 14 -14.25 -39.24 -30.15
C GLU A 14 -15.03 -39.41 -28.84
N ASN A 15 -14.96 -38.40 -27.98
CA ASN A 15 -15.58 -38.36 -26.66
C ASN A 15 -15.66 -36.92 -26.12
N GLN A 16 -16.36 -36.72 -25.00
CA GLN A 16 -16.48 -35.41 -24.35
C GLN A 16 -15.13 -34.77 -23.98
N ASN A 17 -14.11 -35.57 -23.66
CA ASN A 17 -12.79 -35.07 -23.29
C ASN A 17 -12.03 -34.51 -24.51
N ASP A 18 -12.12 -35.17 -25.66
CA ASP A 18 -11.55 -34.75 -26.93
C ASP A 18 -12.19 -33.43 -27.42
N PHE A 19 -13.52 -33.33 -27.34
CA PHE A 19 -14.24 -32.09 -27.58
C PHE A 19 -13.75 -30.95 -26.64
N SER A 20 -13.64 -31.23 -25.35
CA SER A 20 -13.22 -30.25 -24.34
C SER A 20 -11.76 -29.82 -24.52
N GLN A 21 -10.88 -30.73 -24.92
CA GLN A 21 -9.48 -30.42 -25.24
C GLN A 21 -9.36 -29.57 -26.51
N SER A 22 -10.19 -29.82 -27.51
CA SER A 22 -10.20 -29.04 -28.75
C SER A 22 -10.73 -27.62 -28.52
N CYS A 23 -11.84 -27.47 -27.79
CA CYS A 23 -12.44 -26.17 -27.49
C CYS A 23 -11.69 -25.37 -26.42
N PHE A 24 -11.19 -26.03 -25.37
CA PHE A 24 -10.57 -25.39 -24.20
C PHE A 24 -9.11 -25.80 -24.04
N LYS A 25 -8.36 -25.85 -25.14
CA LYS A 25 -6.94 -26.20 -25.15
C LYS A 25 -6.11 -25.45 -24.11
N LEU A 26 -6.48 -24.20 -23.81
CA LEU A 26 -5.84 -23.33 -22.81
C LEU A 26 -6.06 -23.80 -21.36
N LEU A 27 -7.19 -24.44 -21.05
CA LEU A 27 -7.49 -25.06 -19.74
C LEU A 27 -6.82 -26.42 -19.57
N TYR A 28 -6.40 -27.06 -20.67
CA TYR A 28 -5.65 -28.33 -20.67
C TYR A 28 -4.13 -28.14 -20.76
N ILE A 29 -3.63 -26.90 -20.74
CA ILE A 29 -2.19 -26.64 -20.59
C ILE A 29 -1.77 -27.16 -19.21
N LYS A 30 -0.60 -27.83 -19.15
CA LYS A 30 -0.04 -28.32 -17.89
C LYS A 30 0.03 -27.17 -16.87
N ASN A 31 -0.60 -27.36 -15.70
CA ASN A 31 -0.75 -26.38 -14.62
C ASN A 31 -1.73 -25.22 -14.87
N ALA A 32 -2.54 -25.23 -15.94
CA ALA A 32 -3.53 -24.18 -16.19
C ALA A 32 -4.54 -24.02 -15.04
N GLU A 33 -5.00 -25.14 -14.46
CA GLU A 33 -5.87 -25.13 -13.28
C GLU A 33 -5.22 -24.41 -12.09
N LEU A 34 -3.92 -24.65 -11.87
CA LEU A 34 -3.15 -24.01 -10.79
C LEU A 34 -2.97 -22.51 -11.07
N VAL A 35 -2.64 -22.13 -12.31
CA VAL A 35 -2.51 -20.72 -12.71
C VAL A 35 -3.85 -19.99 -12.58
N PHE A 36 -4.94 -20.61 -13.02
CA PHE A 36 -6.28 -20.08 -12.87
C PHE A 36 -6.66 -19.89 -11.40
N LEU A 37 -6.37 -20.88 -10.55
CA LEU A 37 -6.62 -20.81 -9.11
C LEU A 37 -5.80 -19.69 -8.46
N LEU A 38 -4.50 -19.60 -8.76
CA LEU A 38 -3.63 -18.56 -8.19
C LEU A 38 -4.03 -17.15 -8.65
N THR A 39 -4.38 -16.96 -9.92
CA THR A 39 -4.81 -15.67 -10.47
C THR A 39 -6.17 -15.25 -9.93
N SER A 40 -7.09 -16.20 -9.76
CA SER A 40 -8.40 -15.94 -9.16
C SER A 40 -8.27 -15.53 -7.69
N ILE A 41 -7.45 -16.25 -6.93
CA ILE A 41 -7.20 -15.93 -5.52
C ILE A 41 -6.49 -14.58 -5.40
N SER A 42 -5.45 -14.32 -6.20
CA SER A 42 -4.71 -13.06 -6.15
C SER A 42 -5.57 -11.87 -6.57
N GLY A 43 -6.40 -12.02 -7.61
CA GLY A 43 -7.35 -11.01 -8.03
C GLY A 43 -8.40 -10.71 -6.96
N THR A 44 -8.90 -11.74 -6.29
CA THR A 44 -9.86 -11.60 -5.18
C THR A 44 -9.22 -10.88 -3.99
N ILE A 45 -8.01 -11.30 -3.58
CA ILE A 45 -7.27 -10.66 -2.50
C ILE A 45 -7.01 -9.19 -2.83
N ARG A 46 -6.53 -8.90 -4.05
CA ARG A 46 -6.30 -7.52 -4.52
C ARG A 46 -7.57 -6.70 -4.42
N TYR A 47 -8.68 -7.19 -4.94
CA TYR A 47 -9.97 -6.47 -4.91
C TYR A 47 -10.39 -6.11 -3.49
N TYR A 48 -10.42 -7.09 -2.58
CA TYR A 48 -10.82 -6.84 -1.19
C TYR A 48 -9.83 -5.93 -0.46
N PHE A 49 -8.54 -6.05 -0.76
CA PHE A 49 -7.49 -5.24 -0.18
C PHE A 49 -7.65 -3.76 -0.57
N GLU A 50 -7.77 -3.48 -1.88
CA GLU A 50 -7.91 -2.11 -2.40
C GLU A 50 -9.21 -1.47 -1.90
N GLN A 51 -10.31 -2.23 -1.86
CA GLN A 51 -11.58 -1.76 -1.31
C GLN A 51 -11.50 -1.47 0.20
N SER A 52 -10.67 -2.20 0.95
CA SER A 52 -10.56 -2.03 2.40
C SER A 52 -9.61 -0.89 2.77
N ILE A 53 -8.42 -0.82 2.17
CA ILE A 53 -7.41 0.18 2.52
C ILE A 53 -7.59 1.49 1.75
N GLY A 54 -8.14 1.45 0.53
CA GLY A 54 -8.34 2.64 -0.30
C GLY A 54 -7.12 3.04 -1.13
N VAL A 55 -6.10 2.17 -1.23
CA VAL A 55 -4.94 2.36 -2.11
C VAL A 55 -4.69 1.12 -2.96
N ASP A 56 -4.10 1.33 -4.14
CA ASP A 56 -3.59 0.26 -4.99
C ASP A 56 -2.55 -0.61 -4.25
N VAL A 57 -2.57 -1.91 -4.52
CA VAL A 57 -1.66 -2.88 -3.86
C VAL A 57 -0.19 -2.51 -4.07
N ILE A 58 0.20 -1.99 -5.24
CA ILE A 58 1.57 -1.59 -5.56
C ILE A 58 1.99 -0.41 -4.67
N VAL A 59 1.09 0.57 -4.47
CA VAL A 59 1.33 1.72 -3.59
C VAL A 59 1.53 1.25 -2.15
N TYR A 60 0.70 0.32 -1.67
CA TYR A 60 0.85 -0.24 -0.33
C TYR A 60 2.14 -1.06 -0.16
N ILE A 61 2.57 -1.79 -1.19
CA ILE A 61 3.86 -2.48 -1.19
C ILE A 61 5.01 -1.47 -1.05
N ALA A 62 4.99 -0.38 -1.84
CA ALA A 62 6.00 0.67 -1.73
C ALA A 62 6.02 1.33 -0.33
N PHE A 63 4.84 1.59 0.22
CA PHE A 63 4.67 2.07 1.59
C PHE A 63 5.27 1.11 2.63
N THR A 64 5.04 -0.19 2.48
CA THR A 64 5.61 -1.23 3.36
C THR A 64 7.13 -1.28 3.24
N PHE A 65 7.68 -1.18 2.02
CA PHE A 65 9.11 -1.08 1.80
C PHE A 65 9.74 0.14 2.48
N LEU A 66 9.05 1.28 2.48
CA LEU A 66 9.52 2.49 3.16
C LEU A 66 9.64 2.28 4.68
N ILE A 67 8.67 1.61 5.31
CA ILE A 67 8.74 1.27 6.75
C ILE A 67 9.91 0.32 7.04
N ILE A 68 10.11 -0.68 6.18
CA ILE A 68 11.23 -1.62 6.30
C ILE A 68 12.55 -0.86 6.17
N ALA A 69 12.69 0.02 5.18
CA ALA A 69 13.89 0.83 4.96
C ALA A 69 14.17 1.76 6.13
N GLU A 70 13.16 2.44 6.67
CA GLU A 70 13.26 3.27 7.88
C GLU A 70 13.75 2.44 9.07
N THR A 71 13.17 1.26 9.30
CA THR A 71 13.57 0.39 10.42
C THR A 71 15.01 -0.11 10.24
N GLN A 72 15.37 -0.59 9.04
CA GLN A 72 16.72 -1.09 8.77
C GLN A 72 17.79 -0.02 8.94
N THR A 73 17.55 1.18 8.41
CA THR A 73 18.47 2.32 8.58
C THR A 73 18.54 2.78 10.03
N GLY A 74 17.42 2.78 10.76
CA GLY A 74 17.38 3.11 12.19
C GLY A 74 18.17 2.12 13.06
N ILE A 75 18.12 0.82 12.73
CA ILE A 75 18.96 -0.20 13.39
C ILE A 75 20.44 0.11 13.13
N LYS A 76 20.84 0.33 11.87
CA LYS A 76 22.22 0.64 11.49
C LYS A 76 22.73 1.92 12.17
N ALA A 77 21.91 2.98 12.16
CA ALA A 77 22.22 4.25 12.83
C ALA A 77 22.38 4.08 14.34
N SER A 78 21.50 3.31 14.99
CA SER A 78 21.59 3.03 16.42
C SER A 78 22.84 2.23 16.79
N ILE A 79 23.27 1.29 15.95
CA ILE A 79 24.51 0.53 16.17
C ILE A 79 25.71 1.48 16.08
N ARG A 80 25.76 2.32 15.04
CA ARG A 80 26.88 3.26 14.80
C ARG A 80 27.02 4.31 15.90
N VAL A 81 25.92 4.91 16.36
CA VAL A 81 25.98 6.01 17.34
C VAL A 81 26.10 5.52 18.78
N LYS A 82 25.42 4.42 19.13
CA LYS A 82 25.27 4.00 20.52
C LYS A 82 26.10 2.76 20.90
N ASN A 83 26.87 2.18 19.97
CA ASN A 83 27.58 0.90 20.16
C ASN A 83 26.69 -0.20 20.77
N LYS A 84 25.36 -0.13 20.55
CA LYS A 84 24.41 -1.04 21.17
C LYS A 84 24.37 -2.35 20.38
N ARG A 85 24.53 -3.47 21.09
CA ARG A 85 24.31 -4.82 20.53
C ARG A 85 22.90 -4.92 19.94
N PHE A 86 22.79 -5.69 18.87
CA PHE A 86 21.53 -5.99 18.17
C PHE A 86 20.47 -6.49 19.17
N LYS A 87 19.26 -5.92 19.13
CA LYS A 87 18.10 -6.34 19.93
C LYS A 87 16.94 -6.63 18.98
N SER A 88 16.03 -7.54 19.34
CA SER A 88 14.82 -7.89 18.57
C SER A 88 13.73 -6.80 18.56
N ARG A 89 13.80 -5.86 19.52
CA ARG A 89 12.82 -4.76 19.73
C ARG A 89 12.53 -3.87 18.50
N PRO A 90 13.48 -3.58 17.58
CA PRO A 90 13.22 -2.79 16.37
C PRO A 90 12.23 -3.44 15.40
N PHE A 91 12.25 -4.77 15.25
CA PHE A 91 11.28 -5.45 14.38
C PHE A 91 9.86 -5.38 14.94
N GLY A 92 9.70 -5.50 16.26
CA GLY A 92 8.39 -5.29 16.90
C GLY A 92 7.83 -3.88 16.64
N ARG A 93 8.70 -2.85 16.65
CA ARG A 93 8.31 -1.48 16.30
C ARG A 93 7.88 -1.35 14.84
N MET A 94 8.56 -2.04 13.93
CA MET A 94 8.21 -2.06 12.50
C MET A 94 6.81 -2.63 12.27
N PHE A 95 6.52 -3.82 12.84
CA PHE A 95 5.20 -4.44 12.72
C PHE A 95 4.11 -3.59 13.38
N LEU A 96 4.41 -2.98 14.53
CA LEU A 96 3.45 -2.08 15.19
C LEU A 96 3.16 -0.85 14.34
N LYS A 97 4.17 -0.22 13.72
CA LYS A 97 3.97 0.89 12.78
C LYS A 97 3.10 0.46 11.60
N LEU A 98 3.46 -0.65 10.95
CA LEU A 98 2.71 -1.20 9.83
C LEU A 98 1.24 -1.42 10.22
N PHE A 99 0.98 -2.15 11.31
CA PHE A 99 -0.37 -2.42 11.79
C PHE A 99 -1.15 -1.14 12.13
N THR A 100 -0.51 -0.19 12.83
CA THR A 100 -1.14 1.07 13.23
C THR A 100 -1.54 1.89 12.01
N TYR A 101 -0.65 2.06 11.05
CA TYR A 101 -0.94 2.84 9.85
C TYR A 101 -1.97 2.15 8.96
N THR A 102 -1.89 0.82 8.79
CA THR A 102 -2.88 0.05 8.04
C THR A 102 -4.27 0.15 8.66
N THR A 103 -4.36 0.07 9.99
CA THR A 103 -5.63 0.23 10.71
C THR A 103 -6.19 1.63 10.53
N LEU A 104 -5.34 2.66 10.61
CA LEU A 104 -5.76 4.04 10.41
C LEU A 104 -6.28 4.29 8.99
N LEU A 105 -5.59 3.79 7.97
CA LEU A 105 -6.03 3.87 6.57
C LEU A 105 -7.34 3.13 6.35
N PHE A 106 -7.48 1.92 6.91
CA PHE A 106 -8.71 1.15 6.85
C PHE A 106 -9.91 1.91 7.44
N ILE A 107 -9.74 2.52 8.62
CA ILE A 107 -10.79 3.30 9.26
C ILE A 107 -11.17 4.51 8.39
N LEU A 108 -10.19 5.29 7.96
CA LEU A 108 -10.43 6.50 7.15
C LEU A 108 -11.07 6.17 5.80
N ASN A 109 -10.60 5.13 5.11
CA ASN A 109 -11.20 4.68 3.85
C ASN A 109 -12.61 4.12 4.07
N SER A 110 -12.88 3.45 5.19
CA SER A 110 -14.22 2.99 5.53
C SER A 110 -15.20 4.17 5.70
N PHE A 111 -14.75 5.28 6.30
CA PHE A 111 -15.55 6.51 6.36
C PHE A 111 -15.73 7.14 4.97
N ALA A 112 -14.65 7.30 4.21
CA ALA A 112 -14.68 7.92 2.89
C ALA A 112 -15.60 7.17 1.91
N SER A 113 -15.56 5.84 1.91
CA SER A 113 -16.32 4.99 0.96
C SER A 113 -17.79 4.76 1.34
N ARG A 114 -18.13 4.84 2.64
CA ARG A 114 -19.49 4.50 3.11
C ARG A 114 -20.34 5.73 3.41
N VAL A 115 -19.73 6.88 3.71
CA VAL A 115 -20.46 8.12 3.98
C VAL A 115 -20.81 8.78 2.66
N LYS A 116 -22.06 8.59 2.21
CA LYS A 116 -22.59 9.24 1.01
C LYS A 116 -23.01 10.67 1.36
N LEU A 117 -22.22 11.64 0.92
CA LEU A 117 -22.55 13.06 1.07
C LEU A 117 -23.31 13.57 -0.15
N PRO A 118 -24.26 14.50 0.04
CA PRO A 118 -24.98 15.11 -1.07
C PRO A 118 -24.00 15.92 -1.93
N LYS A 119 -24.11 15.75 -3.25
CA LYS A 119 -23.30 16.50 -4.22
C LYS A 119 -23.70 17.98 -4.14
N VAL A 120 -22.74 18.85 -3.89
CA VAL A 120 -22.95 20.30 -3.96
C VAL A 120 -22.45 20.78 -5.32
N LEU A 121 -23.34 21.32 -6.15
CA LEU A 121 -23.00 21.91 -7.46
C LEU A 121 -22.23 20.96 -8.41
N GLY A 122 -22.50 19.64 -8.33
CA GLY A 122 -21.84 18.64 -9.18
C GLY A 122 -20.42 18.25 -8.74
N PHE A 123 -19.89 18.87 -7.67
CA PHE A 123 -18.64 18.47 -7.05
C PHE A 123 -18.91 17.47 -5.92
N ASP A 124 -18.20 16.33 -5.96
CA ASP A 124 -18.14 15.40 -4.84
C ASP A 124 -17.19 15.98 -3.78
N ILE A 125 -17.69 16.89 -2.94
CA ILE A 125 -16.95 17.41 -1.78
C ILE A 125 -17.06 16.38 -0.66
N ASN A 126 -16.19 15.37 -0.69
CA ASN A 126 -16.09 14.38 0.37
C ASN A 126 -14.94 14.74 1.34
N PRO A 127 -15.19 15.45 2.46
CA PRO A 127 -14.16 15.79 3.43
C PRO A 127 -13.47 14.56 4.03
N PHE A 128 -14.11 13.40 4.07
CA PHE A 128 -13.49 12.16 4.55
C PHE A 128 -12.46 11.60 3.56
N GLU A 129 -12.71 11.76 2.26
CA GLU A 129 -11.75 11.41 1.22
C GLU A 129 -10.53 12.34 1.25
N TRP A 130 -10.76 13.64 1.46
CA TRP A 130 -9.66 14.59 1.63
C TRP A 130 -8.85 14.29 2.89
N LEU A 131 -9.53 14.03 4.01
CA LEU A 131 -8.89 13.65 5.26
C LEU A 131 -8.06 12.37 5.09
N TYR A 132 -8.58 11.38 4.37
CA TYR A 132 -7.83 10.16 4.02
C TYR A 132 -6.53 10.48 3.30
N PHE A 133 -6.58 11.27 2.21
CA PHE A 133 -5.38 11.61 1.43
C PHE A 133 -4.39 12.46 2.23
N VAL A 134 -4.87 13.42 3.02
CA VAL A 134 -4.01 14.25 3.88
C VAL A 134 -3.29 13.40 4.92
N VAL A 135 -4.01 12.51 5.61
CA VAL A 135 -3.41 11.62 6.61
C VAL A 135 -2.43 10.66 5.95
N PHE A 136 -2.80 10.05 4.82
CA PHE A 136 -1.93 9.13 4.10
C PHE A 136 -0.64 9.80 3.63
N ALA A 137 -0.74 10.99 3.02
CA ALA A 137 0.41 11.78 2.64
C ALA A 137 1.26 12.16 3.88
N GLY A 138 0.62 12.56 4.97
CA GLY A 138 1.29 12.88 6.23
C GLY A 138 2.11 11.72 6.79
N ILE A 139 1.56 10.50 6.79
CA ILE A 139 2.29 9.29 7.21
C ILE A 139 3.50 9.05 6.29
N ILE A 140 3.33 9.15 4.97
CA ILE A 140 4.43 8.99 4.01
C ILE A 140 5.53 10.02 4.30
N PHE A 141 5.17 11.30 4.43
CA PHE A 141 6.12 12.36 4.74
C PHE A 141 6.88 12.09 6.04
N GLN A 142 6.17 11.70 7.11
CA GLN A 142 6.78 11.37 8.38
C GLN A 142 7.78 10.20 8.26
N LEU A 143 7.44 9.15 7.50
CA LEU A 143 8.32 8.02 7.26
C LEU A 143 9.55 8.40 6.43
N VAL A 144 9.38 9.22 5.38
CA VAL A 144 10.49 9.72 4.57
C VAL A 144 11.43 10.57 5.42
N ILE A 145 10.92 11.47 6.26
CA ILE A 145 11.72 12.29 7.16
C ILE A 145 12.52 11.39 8.11
N SER A 146 11.86 10.43 8.76
CA SER A 146 12.52 9.49 9.68
C SER A 146 13.60 8.65 8.98
N TRP A 147 13.36 8.23 7.75
CA TRP A 147 14.34 7.53 6.94
C TRP A 147 15.55 8.41 6.59
N LEU A 148 15.34 9.66 6.17
CA LEU A 148 16.39 10.63 5.88
C LEU A 148 17.21 10.99 7.13
N GLU A 149 16.58 11.12 8.30
CA GLU A 149 17.26 11.32 9.58
C GLU A 149 18.24 10.17 9.85
N ASN A 150 17.78 8.93 9.72
CA ASN A 150 18.61 7.74 9.92
C ASN A 150 19.78 7.70 8.92
N LEU A 151 19.56 8.06 7.66
CA LEU A 151 20.61 8.15 6.65
C LEU A 151 21.62 9.28 6.94
N SER A 152 21.17 10.43 7.42
CA SER A 152 22.06 11.53 7.79
C SER A 152 23.03 11.13 8.91
N VAL A 153 22.55 10.36 9.89
CA VAL A 153 23.36 9.79 10.98
C VAL A 153 24.37 8.76 10.45
N LEU A 154 24.02 8.07 9.37
CA LEU A 154 24.92 7.16 8.65
C LEU A 154 25.93 7.89 7.73
N GLY A 155 25.97 9.22 7.73
CA GLY A 155 26.97 10.00 7.02
C GLY A 155 26.66 10.27 5.55
N TYR A 156 25.43 10.02 5.10
CA TYR A 156 24.99 10.41 3.75
C TYR A 156 24.72 11.93 3.71
N SER A 157 25.60 12.67 3.05
CA SER A 157 25.54 14.14 2.93
C SER A 157 24.30 14.63 2.18
N GLU A 158 23.86 13.88 1.17
CA GLU A 158 22.66 14.13 0.38
C GLU A 158 21.39 14.10 1.25
N ALA A 159 21.28 13.11 2.14
CA ALA A 159 20.16 13.00 3.06
C ALA A 159 20.09 14.19 4.03
N LYS A 160 21.23 14.68 4.49
CA LYS A 160 21.32 15.88 5.33
C LYS A 160 20.85 17.14 4.60
N GLY A 161 21.21 17.28 3.32
CA GLY A 161 20.77 18.40 2.47
C GLY A 161 19.26 18.38 2.21
N LEU A 162 18.71 17.24 1.82
CA LEU A 162 17.27 17.07 1.57
C LEU A 162 16.44 17.30 2.84
N LEU A 163 16.88 16.74 3.96
CA LEU A 163 16.24 16.93 5.25
C LEU A 163 16.21 18.41 5.68
N GLY A 164 17.31 19.15 5.45
CA GLY A 164 17.36 20.59 5.71
C GLY A 164 16.36 21.40 4.88
N ILE A 165 16.17 21.04 3.60
CA ILE A 165 15.18 21.69 2.72
C ILE A 165 13.75 21.39 3.17
N ILE A 166 13.47 20.12 3.50
CA ILE A 166 12.14 19.68 3.93
C ILE A 166 11.76 20.37 5.24
N LEU A 167 12.64 20.33 6.26
CA LEU A 167 12.38 20.97 7.55
C LEU A 167 12.24 22.49 7.43
N ARG A 168 13.05 23.15 6.60
CA ARG A 168 12.95 24.60 6.40
C ARG A 168 11.63 25.00 5.74
N LYS A 169 11.13 24.21 4.78
CA LYS A 169 9.81 24.45 4.17
C LYS A 169 8.67 24.14 5.13
N TYR A 170 8.79 23.05 5.89
CA TYR A 170 7.79 22.65 6.90
C TYR A 170 7.67 23.68 8.03
N ASN A 171 8.79 24.13 8.60
CA ASN A 171 8.80 25.17 9.63
C ASN A 171 8.28 26.50 9.11
N LYS A 172 8.63 26.90 7.88
CA LYS A 172 8.11 28.14 7.28
C LYS A 172 6.59 28.09 7.02
N TRP A 173 6.04 26.91 6.74
CA TRP A 173 4.59 26.70 6.61
C TRP A 173 3.88 26.83 7.97
N PHE A 174 4.46 26.30 9.05
CA PHE A 174 3.90 26.41 10.40
C PHE A 174 4.14 27.77 11.08
N GLU A 175 5.27 28.43 10.82
CA GLU A 175 5.52 29.80 11.29
C GLU A 175 4.54 30.81 10.67
N PHE A 176 4.00 30.54 9.47
CA PHE A 176 2.99 31.40 8.86
C PHE A 176 1.60 31.32 9.52
N ASP A 177 1.34 30.31 10.35
CA ASP A 177 0.03 30.07 10.96
C ASP A 177 -0.05 30.44 12.46
N GLY A 178 1.10 30.80 13.07
CA GLY A 178 1.19 31.04 14.53
C GLY A 178 1.73 32.41 14.96
N THR A 179 2.35 33.21 14.08
CA THR A 179 3.05 34.44 14.51
C THR A 179 2.72 35.68 13.67
N LYS A 180 1.54 35.74 13.03
CA LYS A 180 1.06 36.99 12.40
C LYS A 180 -0.10 37.71 13.10
N ASN A 181 -0.69 37.12 14.14
CA ASN A 181 -1.82 37.74 14.85
C ASN A 181 -1.58 37.97 16.35
N ALA A 182 -0.34 37.83 16.85
CA ALA A 182 -0.02 38.07 18.27
C ALA A 182 0.79 39.36 18.52
N GLU A 183 1.09 40.14 17.48
CA GLU A 183 1.86 41.40 17.62
C GLU A 183 1.08 42.64 17.13
N ASN A 184 -0.24 42.54 16.92
CA ASN A 184 -1.09 43.70 16.59
C ASN A 184 -2.48 43.66 17.28
N GLU A 185 -2.53 43.26 18.56
CA GLU A 185 -3.60 43.65 19.49
C GLU A 185 -2.99 44.05 20.85
#